data_AF-A0A2G9YCV5-F1
#
_entry.id   AF-A0A2G9YCV5-F1
#
_cell.length_a   1.000
_cell.length_b   1.000
_cell.length_c   1.000
_cell.angle_alpha   90.00
_cell.angle_beta   90.00
_cell.angle_gamma   90.00
#
_symmetry.space_group_name_H-M   'P 1'
#
loop_
_entity.id
_entity.type
_entity.pdbx_description
1 polymer ?
#
loop_
_entity_poly.entity_id
_entity_poly.type
_entity_poly.pdbx_seq_one_letter_code
_entity_poly.pdbx_strand_id
1 'polypeptide(L)' 'MILTLRPGTTEKGIKALVKKIKGLGFTPHISKGKKRSVIGVIG' A
#
# COMPACT_ATOMS: atom_id res chain seq x y z
N MET A 1 3.70 0.06 -10.66
CA MET A 1 4.31 -0.95 -9.75
C MET A 1 3.26 -1.53 -8.81
N ILE A 2 3.38 -2.78 -8.34
CA ILE A 2 2.43 -3.41 -7.40
C ILE A 2 3.17 -3.87 -6.14
N LEU A 3 2.66 -3.48 -4.96
CA LEU A 3 3.16 -3.89 -3.65
C LEU A 3 2.17 -4.83 -2.98
N THR A 4 2.53 -6.10 -2.82
CA THR A 4 1.72 -7.08 -2.10
C THR A 4 2.11 -7.09 -0.62
N LEU A 5 1.16 -6.81 0.26
CA LEU A 5 1.41 -6.75 1.70
C LEU A 5 1.36 -8.13 2.34
N ARG A 6 2.12 -8.29 3.43
CA ARG A 6 2.08 -9.50 4.27
C ARG A 6 0.68 -9.68 4.92
N PRO A 7 0.25 -10.93 5.18
CA PRO A 7 -0.95 -11.19 5.98
C PRO A 7 -0.88 -10.43 7.30
N GLY A 8 -2.00 -9.86 7.76
CA GLY A 8 -2.06 -9.20 9.06
C GLY A 8 -1.32 -7.88 9.14
N THR A 9 -0.91 -7.29 8.00
CA THR A 9 -0.36 -5.93 7.99
C THR A 9 -1.37 -4.97 8.61
N THR A 10 -0.96 -4.32 9.70
CA THR A 10 -1.84 -3.41 10.46
C THR A 10 -2.16 -2.16 9.65
N GLU A 11 -3.28 -1.50 9.97
CA GLU A 11 -3.65 -0.25 9.31
C GLU A 11 -2.59 0.85 9.49
N LYS A 12 -1.90 0.86 10.63
CA LYS A 12 -0.77 1.78 10.88
C LYS A 12 0.37 1.52 9.88
N GLY A 13 0.69 0.25 9.62
CA GLY A 13 1.69 -0.13 8.62
C GLY A 13 1.31 0.31 7.21
N ILE A 14 0.04 0.13 6.83
CA ILE A 14 -0.49 0.58 5.52
C ILE A 14 -0.36 2.10 5.40
N LYS A 15 -0.78 2.86 6.41
CA LYS A 15 -0.70 4.33 6.41
C LYS A 15 0.75 4.83 6.29
N ALA A 16 1.69 4.19 6.99
CA ALA A 16 3.11 4.53 6.89
C ALA A 16 3.65 4.31 5.46
N LEU A 17 3.23 3.21 4.81
CA LEU A 17 3.61 2.92 3.43
C LEU A 17 3.05 3.95 2.45
N VAL A 18 1.77 4.27 2.58
CA VAL A 18 1.08 5.29 1.75
C VAL A 18 1.76 6.64 1.87
N LYS A 19 2.15 7.05 3.08
CA LYS A 19 2.88 8.30 3.31
C LYS A 19 4.24 8.32 2.62
N LYS A 20 4.99 7.21 2.67
CA LYS A 20 6.26 7.07 1.93
C LYS A 20 6.05 7.16 0.42
N ILE A 21 5.07 6.44 -0.13
CA ILE A 21 4.80 6.43 -1.58
C ILE A 21 4.45 7.84 -2.07
N LYS A 22 3.58 8.57 -1.35
CA LYS A 22 3.25 9.96 -1.66
C LYS A 22 4.46 10.90 -1.55
N GLY A 23 5.30 10.71 -0.53
CA GLY A 23 6.53 11.50 -0.36
C GLY A 23 7.56 11.30 -1.47
N LEU A 24 7.48 10.19 -2.19
CA LEU A 24 8.30 9.90 -3.37
C LEU A 24 7.69 10.44 -4.68
N GLY A 25 6.53 11.12 -4.63
CA GLY A 25 5.84 11.67 -5.80
C GLY A 25 4.90 10.71 -6.51
N PHE A 26 4.72 9.49 -5.99
CA PHE A 26 3.82 8.51 -6.58
C PHE A 26 2.42 8.55 -5.96
N THR A 27 1.43 8.12 -6.72
CA THR A 27 0.05 7.95 -6.29
C THR A 27 -0.22 6.49 -5.89
N PRO A 28 -0.50 6.21 -4.60
CA PRO A 28 -0.88 4.87 -4.15
C PRO A 28 -2.38 4.59 -4.34
N HIS A 29 -2.71 3.41 -4.86
CA HIS A 29 -4.06 2.85 -4.97
C HIS A 29 -4.17 1.57 -4.13
N ILE A 30 -4.99 1.58 -3.08
CA ILE A 30 -5.08 0.48 -2.12
C ILE A 30 -6.23 -0.44 -2.50
N SER A 31 -5.94 -1.74 -2.65
CA SER A 31 -6.93 -2.80 -2.81
C SER A 31 -6.88 -3.75 -1.61
N LYS A 32 -7.93 -3.75 -0.78
CA LYS A 32 -8.04 -4.63 0.39
C LYS A 32 -8.76 -5.93 -0.03
N GLY A 33 -8.00 -6.98 -0.31
CA GLY A 33 -8.54 -8.31 -0.56
C GLY A 33 -8.74 -9.12 0.73
N LYS A 34 -9.61 -10.13 0.67
CA LYS A 34 -9.96 -11.01 1.82
C LYS A 34 -8.74 -11.71 2.47
N LYS A 35 -7.72 -12.06 1.67
CA LYS A 35 -6.50 -12.77 2.14
C LYS A 35 -5.25 -11.89 2.19
N ARG A 36 -5.21 -10.84 1.37
CA ARG A 36 -4.04 -9.98 1.15
C ARG A 36 -4.51 -8.58 0.77
N SER A 37 -3.81 -7.58 1.27
CA SER A 37 -3.94 -6.21 0.78
C SER A 37 -2.83 -5.93 -0.22
N VAL A 38 -3.17 -5.20 -1.27
CA VAL A 38 -2.26 -4.84 -2.35
C VAL A 38 -2.30 -3.32 -2.52
N ILE A 39 -1.16 -2.72 -2.80
CA ILE A 39 -1.06 -1.29 -3.12
C ILE A 39 -0.48 -1.16 -4.52
N GLY A 40 -1.29 -0.70 -5.46
CA GLY A 40 -0.82 -0.20 -6.74
C GLY A 40 -0.09 1.12 -6.52
N VAL A 41 1.08 1.27 -7.13
CA VAL A 41 1.85 2.52 -7.13
C VAL A 41 1.89 3.01 -8.57
N ILE A 42 1.25 4.17 -8.79
CA ILE A 42 1.09 4.83 -10.07
C ILE A 42 1.97 6.09 -10.04
N GLY A 43 2.78 6.31 -11.06
CA GLY A 43 3.66 7.46 -11.23
C GLY A 43 3.55 7.95 -12.64
#